data_AF-A0A9R0UDS6-F1
#
_entry.id   AF-A0A9R0UDS6-F1
#
_cell.length_a   1.000
_cell.length_b   1.000
_cell.length_c   1.000
_cell.angle_alpha   90.00
_cell.angle_beta   90.00
_cell.angle_gamma   90.00
#
_symmetry.space_group_name_H-M   'P 1'
#
loop_
_entity.id
_entity.type
_entity.pdbx_description
1 polymer ?
#
loop_
_entity_poly.entity_id
_entity_poly.type
_entity_poly.pdbx_seq_one_letter_code
_entity_poly.pdbx_strand_id
1 'polypeptide(L)' 'MEWEIELHDEVEQWFVNLCREDPVSADRVEEAIDMLAREGPRLGRPLVDRIKGSSLHN' A
#
# COMPACT_ATOMS: atom_id res chain seq x y z
N MET A 1 3.91 -17.39 -2.97
CA MET A 1 2.85 -16.78 -3.78
C MET A 1 2.79 -15.35 -3.32
N GLU A 2 3.05 -14.40 -4.23
CA GLU A 2 2.89 -12.97 -3.96
C GLU A 2 1.43 -12.59 -4.23
N TRP A 3 0.92 -11.66 -3.45
CA TRP A 3 -0.39 -11.05 -3.60
C TRP A 3 -0.34 -9.97 -4.66
N GLU A 4 -1.38 -9.91 -5.48
CA GLU A 4 -1.54 -8.82 -6.43
C GLU A 4 -2.00 -7.56 -5.71
N ILE A 5 -1.36 -6.42 -6.03
CA ILE A 5 -1.72 -5.11 -5.50
C ILE A 5 -2.29 -4.30 -6.65
N GLU A 6 -3.56 -3.92 -6.52
CA GLU A 6 -4.22 -3.00 -7.44
C GLU A 6 -4.29 -1.61 -6.81
N LEU A 7 -3.74 -0.62 -7.52
CA LEU A 7 -3.77 0.78 -7.13
C LEU A 7 -4.90 1.47 -7.89
N HIS A 8 -5.72 2.23 -7.18
CA HIS A 8 -6.69 3.12 -7.82
C HIS A 8 -5.96 4.30 -8.47
N ASP A 9 -6.47 4.81 -9.60
CA ASP A 9 -5.85 5.90 -10.38
C ASP A 9 -5.49 7.14 -9.53
N GLU A 10 -6.31 7.45 -8.52
CA GLU A 10 -6.05 8.57 -7.60
C GLU A 10 -4.81 8.33 -6.74
N VAL A 11 -4.60 7.09 -6.27
CA VAL A 11 -3.46 6.70 -5.45
C VAL A 11 -2.19 6.66 -6.28
N GLU A 12 -2.26 6.18 -7.52
CA GLU A 12 -1.12 6.20 -8.45
C GLU A 12 -0.64 7.63 -8.71
N GLN A 13 -1.56 8.55 -9.04
CA GLN A 13 -1.24 9.96 -9.27
C GLN A 13 -0.65 10.62 -8.02
N TRP A 14 -1.23 10.35 -6.85
CA TRP A 14 -0.69 10.84 -5.58
C TRP A 14 0.73 10.33 -5.34
N PHE A 15 0.98 9.03 -5.56
CA PHE A 15 2.27 8.42 -5.33
C PHE A 15 3.35 8.98 -6.26
N VAL A 16 3.03 9.17 -7.55
CA VAL A 16 3.94 9.81 -8.51
C VAL A 16 4.30 11.25 -8.10
N ASN A 17 3.36 12.00 -7.54
CA ASN A 17 3.65 13.34 -7.02
C ASN A 17 4.50 13.28 -5.75
N LEU A 18 4.23 12.32 -4.86
CA LEU A 18 5.03 12.10 -3.65
C LEU A 18 6.50 11.81 -4.00
N CYS A 19 6.77 10.99 -5.02
CA CYS A 19 8.14 10.73 -5.48
C CYS A 19 8.90 11.99 -5.92
N ARG A 20 8.19 13.05 -6.33
CA ARG A 20 8.81 14.34 -6.73
C ARG A 20 8.98 15.29 -5.54
N GLU A 21 8.00 15.33 -4.66
CA GLU A 21 7.93 16.30 -3.55
C GLU A 21 8.68 15.82 -2.31
N ASP A 22 8.59 14.52 -1.99
CA ASP A 22 9.26 13.88 -0.86
C ASP A 22 9.65 12.42 -1.19
N PRO A 23 10.79 12.22 -1.87
CA PRO A 23 11.27 10.90 -2.23
C PRO A 23 11.49 9.98 -1.02
N VAL A 24 11.91 10.53 0.13
CA VAL A 24 12.20 9.73 1.33
C VAL A 24 10.93 9.11 1.90
N SER A 25 9.82 9.85 1.86
CA SER A 25 8.52 9.29 2.24
C SER A 25 7.98 8.33 1.17
N ALA A 26 8.22 8.61 -0.12
CA ALA A 26 7.82 7.71 -1.21
C ALA A 26 8.48 6.33 -1.08
N ASP A 27 9.79 6.27 -0.82
CA ASP A 27 10.54 5.02 -0.62
C ASP A 27 9.92 4.17 0.50
N ARG A 28 9.51 4.80 1.61
CA ARG A 28 8.88 4.09 2.73
C ARG A 28 7.51 3.53 2.38
N VAL A 29 6.75 4.24 1.55
CA VAL A 29 5.44 3.77 1.06
C VAL A 29 5.63 2.61 0.09
N GLU A 30 6.62 2.69 -0.80
CA GLU A 30 7.01 1.58 -1.68
C GLU A 30 7.38 0.33 -0.87
N GLU A 31 8.27 0.45 0.12
CA GLU A 31 8.66 -0.66 0.99
C GLU A 31 7.45 -1.29 1.70
N ALA A 32 6.50 -0.48 2.16
CA ALA A 32 5.29 -0.98 2.81
C ALA A 32 4.38 -1.76 1.83
N ILE A 33 4.24 -1.27 0.59
CA ILE A 33 3.47 -1.95 -0.47
C ILE A 33 4.15 -3.27 -0.85
N ASP A 34 5.47 -3.27 -0.99
CA ASP A 34 6.29 -4.45 -1.26
C ASP A 34 6.11 -5.53 -0.18
N MET A 35 6.13 -5.12 1.10
CA MET A 35 5.88 -6.03 2.21
C MET A 35 4.45 -6.58 2.17
N LEU A 36 3.45 -5.76 1.83
CA LEU A 36 2.06 -6.20 1.68
C LEU A 36 1.90 -7.19 0.51
N ALA A 37 2.57 -6.97 -0.62
CA ALA A 37 2.53 -7.90 -1.74
C ALA A 37 3.14 -9.27 -1.37
N ARG A 38 4.21 -9.29 -0.55
CA ARG A 38 4.84 -10.54 -0.12
C ARG A 38 4.04 -11.30 0.94
N GLU A 39 3.60 -10.61 1.99
CA GLU A 39 2.98 -11.23 3.18
C GLU A 39 1.45 -11.31 3.09
N GLY A 40 0.85 -10.44 2.27
CA GLY A 40 -0.59 -10.32 2.09
C GLY A 40 -1.31 -9.60 3.22
N PRO A 41 -2.65 -9.62 3.22
CA PRO A 41 -3.51 -8.85 4.14
C PRO A 41 -3.39 -9.27 5.62
N ARG A 42 -2.60 -10.30 5.93
CA ARG A 42 -2.31 -10.76 7.29
C ARG A 42 -1.13 -10.03 7.94
N LEU A 43 -0.40 -9.18 7.21
CA LEU A 43 0.76 -8.42 7.69
C LEU A 43 0.46 -7.60 8.96
N GLY A 44 -0.76 -7.07 9.07
CA GLY A 44 -1.24 -6.41 10.29
C GLY A 44 -0.46 -5.15 10.66
N ARG A 45 -0.74 -4.62 11.86
CA ARG A 45 -0.14 -3.36 12.33
C ARG A 45 1.37 -3.55 12.57
N PRO A 46 2.20 -2.53 12.28
CA PRO A 46 1.83 -1.14 11.93
C PRO A 46 1.60 -0.88 10.44
N LEU A 47 1.87 -1.85 9.56
CA LEU A 47 1.92 -1.63 8.11
C LEU A 47 0.56 -1.74 7.43
N VAL A 48 -0.32 -2.60 7.94
CA VAL A 48 -1.63 -2.88 7.36
C VAL A 48 -2.68 -2.88 8.48
N ASP A 49 -3.82 -2.26 8.24
CA ASP A 49 -4.96 -2.32 9.15
C ASP A 49 -6.22 -2.75 8.39
N ARG A 50 -7.18 -3.33 9.12
CA ARG A 50 -8.48 -3.70 8.56
C ARG A 50 -9.46 -2.55 8.72
N ILE A 51 -9.99 -2.08 7.60
CA ILE A 51 -11.08 -1.11 7.61
C ILE A 51 -12.37 -1.81 8.05
N LYS A 52 -12.86 -1.46 9.25
CA LYS A 52 -14.15 -1.97 9.74
C LYS A 52 -15.28 -1.44 8.87
N GLY A 53 -16.20 -2.32 8.48
CA GLY A 53 -17.35 -1.97 7.64
C GLY A 53 -17.08 -1.95 6.15
N SER A 54 -15.87 -2.33 5.70
CA SER A 54 -15.60 -2.53 4.27
C SER A 54 -16.44 -3.67 3.72
N SER A 55 -17.11 -3.44 2.59
CA SER A 55 -17.79 -4.49 1.81
C SER A 55 -16.82 -5.32 0.98
N LEU A 56 -15.58 -4.86 0.82
CA LEU A 56 -14.50 -5.63 0.22
C LEU A 56 -13.89 -6.55 1.29
N HIS A 57 -13.98 -7.86 1.08
CA HIS A 57 -13.36 -8.86 1.95
C HIS A 57 -11.87 -9.01 1.58
N ASN A 58 -10.99 -8.80 2.56
CA ASN A 58 -9.54 -9.03 2.44
C ASN A 58 -9.19 -10.51 2.65
#